data_AF-A0A022W4K2-F1
#
_entry.id   AF-A0A022W4K2-F1
#
_cell.length_a   1.000
_cell.length_b   1.000
_cell.length_c   1.000
_cell.angle_alpha   90.00
_cell.angle_beta   90.00
_cell.angle_gamma   90.00
#
_symmetry.space_group_name_H-M   'P 1'
#
loop_
_entity.id
_entity.type
_entity.pdbx_description
1 polymer ?
#
loop_
_entity_poly.entity_id
_entity_poly.type
_entity_poly.pdbx_seq_one_letter_code
_entity_poly.pdbx_strand_id
1 'polypeptide(L)'
;MLSNLNSRHLSDPDLLEDLSALKEMLDEYTKKQTTFDEYAAEVQAGHLRWSPPHRNPTFWRENARRILDEDGGSLPKKLVEILSKDWETDKQVLAIACNDVGCLVREVPERRHQLDKLGLKARVMALMTDREESVRWESLRAVGEWLRYTFEG
;
A
#
# COMPACT_ATOMS: atom_id res chain seq x y z
N MET A 1 18.27 4.09 1.59
CA MET A 1 19.73 4.34 1.70
C MET A 1 20.09 5.79 2.07
N LEU A 2 19.21 6.58 2.70
CA LEU A 2 19.53 7.95 3.17
C LEU A 2 19.48 8.13 4.69
N SER A 3 18.98 7.14 5.44
CA SER A 3 18.84 7.22 6.90
C SER A 3 20.17 7.20 7.67
N ASN A 4 21.29 6.91 7.01
CA ASN A 4 22.62 6.79 7.62
C ASN A 4 23.44 8.09 7.60
N LEU A 5 22.90 9.21 7.10
CA LEU A 5 23.63 10.49 7.11
C LEU A 5 23.49 11.26 8.44
N ASN A 6 22.57 10.85 9.33
CA ASN A 6 22.39 11.45 10.65
C ASN A 6 23.54 11.15 11.64
N SER A 7 24.50 10.29 11.30
CA SER A 7 25.61 9.91 12.18
C SER A 7 26.91 10.65 11.90
N ARG A 8 26.95 11.55 10.92
CA ARG A 8 28.07 12.48 10.75
C ARG A 8 27.70 13.77 11.47
N HIS A 9 28.54 14.19 12.43
CA HIS A 9 28.47 15.50 13.08
C HIS A 9 28.45 16.62 12.03
N LEU A 10 27.28 16.96 11.52
CA LEU A 10 26.99 18.15 10.74
C LEU A 10 26.62 19.22 11.76
N SER A 11 27.64 19.84 12.36
CA SER A 11 27.47 20.93 13.34
C SER A 11 27.22 22.28 12.67
N ASP A 12 27.15 22.29 11.33
CA ASP A 12 26.99 23.49 10.52
C ASP A 12 25.49 23.79 10.36
N PRO A 13 24.98 24.90 10.92
CA PRO A 13 23.58 25.28 10.85
C PRO A 13 23.06 25.39 9.41
N ASP A 14 23.90 25.90 8.49
CA ASP A 14 23.50 26.15 7.10
C ASP A 14 23.28 24.83 6.35
N LEU A 15 24.14 23.83 6.61
CA LEU A 15 24.00 22.49 6.01
C LEU A 15 22.79 21.73 6.55
N LEU A 16 22.40 21.96 7.81
CA LEU A 16 21.19 21.38 8.40
C LEU A 16 19.93 22.01 7.81
N GLU A 17 19.96 23.33 7.59
CA GLU A 17 18.86 24.07 6.96
C GLU A 17 18.66 23.64 5.50
N ASP A 18 19.74 23.55 4.71
CA ASP A 18 19.70 23.05 3.34
C ASP A 18 19.17 21.61 3.25
N LEU A 19 19.59 20.73 4.18
CA LEU A 19 19.13 19.36 4.24
C LEU A 19 17.64 19.29 4.61
N SER A 20 17.17 20.17 5.49
CA SER A 20 15.75 20.31 5.82
C SER A 20 14.94 20.80 4.62
N ALA A 21 15.42 21.83 3.92
CA ALA A 21 14.79 22.36 2.72
C ALA A 21 14.71 21.32 1.60
N LEU A 22 15.77 20.52 1.39
CA LEU A 22 15.77 19.42 0.43
C LEU A 22 14.76 18.32 0.79
N LYS A 23 14.61 18.00 2.08
CA LYS A 23 13.58 17.06 2.54
C LYS A 23 12.18 17.60 2.31
N GLU A 24 11.93 18.87 2.63
CA GLU A 24 10.62 19.50 2.39
C GLU A 24 10.29 19.57 0.89
N MET A 25 11.24 19.94 0.03
CA MET A 25 11.03 19.92 -1.42
C MET A 25 10.76 18.51 -1.94
N LEU A 26 11.47 17.50 -1.43
CA LEU A 26 11.25 16.10 -1.82
C LEU A 26 9.88 15.60 -1.34
N ASP A 27 9.47 15.95 -0.13
CA ASP A 27 8.15 15.62 0.42
C ASP A 27 7.04 16.35 -0.34
N GLU A 28 7.22 17.63 -0.68
CA GLU A 28 6.27 18.37 -1.52
C GLU A 28 6.19 17.79 -2.92
N TYR A 29 7.31 17.45 -3.54
CA TYR A 29 7.34 16.83 -4.86
C TYR A 29 6.66 15.46 -4.84
N THR A 30 6.96 14.64 -3.83
CA THR A 30 6.32 13.34 -3.62
C THR A 30 4.81 13.49 -3.39
N LYS A 31 4.37 14.49 -2.62
CA LYS A 31 2.94 14.80 -2.41
C LYS A 31 2.27 15.30 -3.68
N LYS A 32 2.96 16.09 -4.50
CA LYS A 32 2.43 16.67 -5.75
C LYS A 32 2.42 15.69 -6.92
N GLN A 33 3.27 14.65 -6.89
CA GLN A 33 3.46 13.76 -8.03
C GLN A 33 2.68 12.44 -7.95
N THR A 34 2.35 11.91 -6.77
CA THR A 34 1.57 10.66 -6.72
C THR A 34 0.10 10.90 -7.00
N THR A 35 -0.34 10.53 -8.20
CA THR A 35 -1.74 10.65 -8.61
C THR A 35 -2.49 9.34 -8.44
N PHE A 36 -3.80 9.44 -8.26
CA PHE A 36 -4.71 8.29 -8.35
C PHE A 36 -4.55 7.55 -9.69
N ASP A 37 -4.35 8.29 -10.78
CA ASP A 37 -4.27 7.75 -12.13
C ASP A 37 -3.02 6.88 -12.31
N GLU A 38 -1.88 7.27 -11.72
CA GLU A 38 -0.66 6.45 -11.70
C GLU A 38 -0.88 5.13 -10.94
N TYR A 39 -1.47 5.19 -9.75
CA TYR A 39 -1.81 4.00 -8.98
C TYR A 39 -2.78 3.10 -9.75
N ALA A 40 -3.83 3.68 -10.34
CA ALA A 40 -4.82 2.94 -11.11
C ALA A 40 -4.15 2.26 -12.32
N ALA A 41 -3.30 2.97 -13.06
CA ALA A 41 -2.57 2.42 -14.19
C ALA A 41 -1.61 1.29 -13.77
N GLU A 42 -0.89 1.45 -12.66
CA GLU A 42 0.02 0.43 -12.10
C GLU A 42 -0.75 -0.85 -11.71
N VAL A 43 -1.87 -0.71 -10.99
CA VAL A 43 -2.72 -1.84 -10.62
C VAL A 43 -3.30 -2.53 -11.85
N GLN A 44 -3.75 -1.78 -12.86
CA GLN A 44 -4.25 -2.36 -14.11
C GLN A 44 -3.17 -3.11 -14.89
N ALA A 45 -1.92 -2.62 -14.88
CA ALA A 45 -0.78 -3.33 -15.46
C ALA A 45 -0.40 -4.60 -14.68
N GLY A 46 -0.73 -4.65 -13.38
CA GLY A 46 -0.59 -5.81 -12.51
C GLY A 46 0.81 -6.07 -11.97
N HIS A 47 1.80 -5.25 -12.33
CA HIS A 47 3.19 -5.35 -11.85
C HIS A 47 3.45 -4.25 -10.83
N LEU A 48 3.07 -4.50 -9.59
CA LEU A 48 3.14 -3.51 -8.52
C LEU A 48 4.59 -3.32 -8.05
N ARG A 49 4.99 -2.06 -7.82
CA ARG A 49 6.27 -1.71 -7.21
C ARG A 49 6.03 -0.83 -5.99
N TRP A 50 6.97 -0.87 -5.04
CA TRP A 50 6.90 0.03 -3.91
C TRP A 50 7.10 1.48 -4.38
N SER A 51 6.00 2.16 -4.57
CA SER A 51 5.88 3.56 -4.95
C SER A 51 5.13 4.33 -3.84
N PRO A 52 5.20 5.68 -3.79
CA PRO A 52 4.57 6.42 -2.71
C PRO A 52 3.05 6.25 -2.56
N PRO A 53 2.21 5.94 -3.59
CA PRO A 53 0.78 5.65 -3.40
C PRO A 53 0.53 4.48 -2.43
N HIS A 54 1.33 3.40 -2.53
CA HIS A 54 1.20 2.23 -1.67
C HIS A 54 1.61 2.47 -0.22
N ARG A 55 2.38 3.52 0.06
CA ARG A 55 2.95 3.79 1.39
C ARG A 55 2.38 5.03 2.07
N ASN A 56 1.78 5.95 1.32
CA ASN A 56 1.32 7.24 1.82
C ASN A 56 -0.08 7.12 2.45
N PRO A 57 -0.25 7.29 3.76
CA PRO A 57 -1.57 7.20 4.40
C PRO A 57 -2.55 8.27 3.90
N THR A 58 -2.05 9.45 3.50
CA THR A 58 -2.88 10.53 2.97
C THR A 58 -3.50 10.16 1.63
N PHE A 59 -2.74 9.48 0.76
CA PHE A 59 -3.28 8.95 -0.50
C PHE A 59 -4.49 8.05 -0.25
N TRP A 60 -4.36 7.10 0.68
CA TRP A 60 -5.45 6.17 0.99
C TRP A 60 -6.65 6.86 1.63
N ARG A 61 -6.43 7.83 2.53
CA ARG A 61 -7.52 8.60 3.14
C ARG A 61 -8.36 9.35 2.10
N GLU A 62 -7.70 9.88 1.07
CA GLU A 62 -8.36 10.66 0.01
C GLU A 62 -9.00 9.76 -1.07
N ASN A 63 -8.39 8.62 -1.38
CA ASN A 63 -8.72 7.84 -2.57
C ASN A 63 -9.38 6.48 -2.29
N ALA A 64 -9.34 5.93 -1.07
CA ALA A 64 -9.83 4.57 -0.82
C ALA A 64 -11.29 4.37 -1.23
N ARG A 65 -12.19 5.33 -0.95
CA ARG A 65 -13.59 5.26 -1.40
C ARG A 65 -13.69 5.26 -2.93
N ARG A 66 -12.92 6.13 -3.59
CA ARG A 66 -12.85 6.22 -5.05
C ARG A 66 -12.38 4.89 -5.66
N ILE A 67 -11.35 4.25 -5.09
CA ILE A 67 -10.85 2.93 -5.51
C ILE A 67 -11.96 1.85 -5.47
N LEU A 68 -12.86 1.91 -4.48
CA LEU A 68 -13.94 0.93 -4.34
C LEU A 68 -15.13 1.17 -5.26
N ASP A 69 -15.39 2.43 -5.64
CA ASP A 69 -16.59 2.87 -6.34
C ASP A 69 -16.37 3.03 -7.86
N GLU A 70 -15.22 3.55 -8.28
CA GLU A 70 -14.95 3.86 -9.68
C GLU A 70 -14.90 2.60 -10.54
N ASP A 71 -15.42 2.71 -11.76
CA ASP A 71 -15.54 1.62 -12.74
C ASP A 71 -16.14 0.32 -12.19
N GLY A 72 -17.06 0.43 -11.23
CA GLY A 72 -17.71 -0.72 -10.60
C GLY A 72 -16.74 -1.60 -9.80
N GLY A 73 -15.75 -0.98 -9.16
CA GLY A 73 -14.74 -1.65 -8.36
C GLY A 73 -13.74 -2.44 -9.22
N SER A 74 -13.34 -1.88 -10.36
CA SER A 74 -12.38 -2.51 -11.28
C SER A 74 -11.02 -2.76 -10.59
N LEU A 75 -10.55 -1.81 -9.79
CA LEU A 75 -9.27 -1.89 -9.08
C LEU A 75 -9.24 -2.99 -8.00
N PRO A 76 -10.23 -3.10 -7.09
CA PRO A 76 -10.32 -4.26 -6.17
C PRO A 76 -10.38 -5.61 -6.88
N LYS A 77 -11.14 -5.71 -7.99
CA LYS A 77 -11.17 -6.94 -8.80
C LYS A 77 -9.80 -7.26 -9.37
N LYS A 78 -9.08 -6.24 -9.84
CA LYS A 78 -7.73 -6.40 -10.35
C LYS A 78 -6.75 -6.86 -9.26
N LEU A 79 -6.86 -6.33 -8.05
CA LEU A 79 -6.09 -6.81 -6.90
C LEU A 79 -6.35 -8.29 -6.60
N VAL A 80 -7.60 -8.77 -6.73
CA VAL A 80 -7.91 -10.22 -6.63
C VAL A 80 -7.16 -11.02 -7.70
N GLU A 81 -7.17 -10.55 -8.95
CA GLU A 81 -6.43 -11.20 -10.04
C GLU A 81 -4.94 -11.26 -9.74
N ILE A 82 -4.34 -10.16 -9.28
CA ILE A 82 -2.91 -10.08 -8.92
C ILE A 82 -2.58 -11.08 -7.81
N LEU A 83 -3.39 -11.12 -6.74
CA LEU A 83 -3.20 -12.04 -5.61
C LEU A 83 -3.45 -13.51 -5.98
N SER A 84 -4.14 -13.77 -7.09
CA SER A 84 -4.43 -15.13 -7.56
C SER A 84 -3.41 -15.67 -8.55
N LYS A 85 -2.46 -14.84 -9.01
CA LYS A 85 -1.40 -15.24 -9.93
C LYS A 85 -0.18 -15.75 -9.19
N ASP A 86 0.54 -16.65 -9.84
CA ASP A 86 1.82 -17.15 -9.36
C ASP A 86 2.94 -16.16 -9.72
N TRP A 87 3.47 -15.50 -8.69
CA TRP A 87 4.58 -14.53 -8.82
C TRP A 87 5.92 -15.14 -8.36
N GLU A 88 6.29 -16.30 -8.90
CA GLU A 88 7.51 -17.02 -8.50
C GLU A 88 8.79 -16.19 -8.65
N THR A 89 8.83 -15.29 -9.65
CA THR A 89 9.99 -14.44 -9.93
C THR A 89 9.90 -13.03 -9.33
N ASP A 90 8.74 -12.63 -8.81
CA ASP A 90 8.51 -11.28 -8.27
C ASP A 90 7.46 -11.27 -7.15
N LYS A 91 7.77 -11.97 -6.05
CA LYS A 91 6.89 -12.07 -4.87
C LYS A 91 6.59 -10.71 -4.20
N GLN A 92 7.36 -9.66 -4.51
CA GLN A 92 7.10 -8.33 -3.99
C GLN A 92 5.72 -7.80 -4.42
N VAL A 93 5.26 -8.17 -5.61
CA VAL A 93 3.93 -7.80 -6.12
C VAL A 93 2.82 -8.28 -5.17
N LEU A 94 2.94 -9.50 -4.64
CA LEU A 94 1.99 -10.05 -3.67
C LEU A 94 2.04 -9.28 -2.34
N ALA A 95 3.23 -8.93 -1.85
CA ALA A 95 3.38 -8.16 -0.62
C ALA A 95 2.72 -6.78 -0.74
N ILE A 96 2.90 -6.09 -1.86
CA ILE A 96 2.28 -4.78 -2.12
C ILE A 96 0.76 -4.91 -2.23
N ALA A 97 0.27 -5.91 -2.98
CA ALA A 97 -1.16 -6.15 -3.10
C ALA A 97 -1.81 -6.46 -1.73
N CYS A 98 -1.14 -7.23 -0.85
CA CYS A 98 -1.60 -7.44 0.52
C CYS A 98 -1.64 -6.13 1.33
N ASN A 99 -0.60 -5.31 1.24
CA ASN A 99 -0.54 -4.00 1.88
C ASN A 99 -1.72 -3.12 1.47
N ASP A 100 -1.97 -2.98 0.18
CA ASP A 100 -3.01 -2.13 -0.39
C ASP A 100 -4.40 -2.54 0.08
N VAL A 101 -4.65 -3.85 0.11
CA VAL A 101 -5.89 -4.42 0.60
C VAL A 101 -6.06 -4.11 2.10
N GLY A 102 -4.99 -4.21 2.89
CA GLY A 102 -5.00 -3.77 4.29
C GLY A 102 -5.34 -2.28 4.45
N CYS A 103 -4.78 -1.43 3.59
CA CYS A 103 -5.11 0.00 3.57
C CYS A 103 -6.59 0.25 3.22
N LEU A 104 -7.16 -0.45 2.24
CA LEU A 104 -8.58 -0.33 1.91
C LEU A 104 -9.49 -0.69 3.09
N VAL A 105 -9.16 -1.78 3.81
CA VAL A 105 -9.92 -2.21 4.99
C VAL A 105 -9.83 -1.18 6.11
N ARG A 106 -8.65 -0.60 6.32
CA ARG A 106 -8.42 0.41 7.36
C ARG A 106 -9.14 1.73 7.07
N GLU A 107 -9.09 2.21 5.83
CA GLU A 107 -9.69 3.51 5.48
C GLU A 107 -11.21 3.43 5.25
N VAL A 108 -11.73 2.27 4.82
CA VAL A 108 -13.17 2.08 4.55
C VAL A 108 -13.70 0.79 5.21
N PRO A 109 -13.64 0.69 6.55
CA PRO A 109 -14.00 -0.52 7.29
C PRO A 109 -15.47 -0.92 7.08
N GLU A 110 -16.37 0.05 6.85
CA GLU A 110 -17.78 -0.17 6.59
C GLU A 110 -18.04 -0.98 5.31
N ARG A 111 -17.09 -0.97 4.36
CA ARG A 111 -17.19 -1.69 3.07
C ARG A 111 -16.40 -2.99 3.03
N ARG A 112 -15.84 -3.46 4.13
CA ARG A 112 -15.08 -4.73 4.19
C ARG A 112 -15.86 -5.92 3.62
N HIS A 113 -17.19 -5.95 3.79
CA HIS A 113 -18.04 -7.02 3.25
C HIS A 113 -17.98 -7.09 1.71
N GLN A 114 -17.71 -5.97 1.04
CA GLN A 114 -17.56 -5.88 -0.41
C GLN A 114 -16.26 -6.57 -0.82
N LEU A 115 -15.17 -6.32 -0.08
CA LEU A 115 -13.87 -6.97 -0.30
C LEU A 115 -13.94 -8.48 -0.02
N ASP A 116 -14.68 -8.88 1.01
CA ASP A 116 -14.91 -10.28 1.35
C ASP A 116 -15.68 -11.00 0.22
N LYS A 117 -16.73 -10.37 -0.32
CA LYS A 117 -17.50 -10.91 -1.46
C LYS A 117 -16.67 -11.03 -2.74
N LEU A 118 -15.68 -10.15 -2.93
CA LEU A 118 -14.72 -10.25 -4.05
C LEU A 118 -13.69 -11.36 -3.85
N GLY A 119 -13.58 -11.94 -2.64
CA GLY A 119 -12.64 -13.00 -2.31
C GLY A 119 -11.26 -12.51 -1.84
N LEU A 120 -11.07 -11.19 -1.65
CA LEU A 120 -9.79 -10.63 -1.22
C LEU A 120 -9.33 -11.19 0.13
N LYS A 121 -10.22 -11.27 1.11
CA LYS A 121 -9.91 -11.81 2.44
C LYS A 121 -9.38 -13.24 2.37
N ALA A 122 -10.02 -14.11 1.59
CA ALA A 122 -9.59 -15.49 1.42
C ALA A 122 -8.21 -15.58 0.74
N ARG A 123 -7.96 -14.73 -0.28
CA ARG A 123 -6.67 -14.68 -0.96
C ARG A 123 -5.55 -14.19 -0.05
N VAL A 124 -5.76 -13.12 0.69
CA VAL A 124 -4.78 -12.60 1.66
C VAL A 124 -4.51 -13.64 2.75
N MET A 125 -5.53 -14.33 3.26
CA MET A 125 -5.33 -15.38 4.26
C MET A 125 -4.48 -16.56 3.75
N ALA A 126 -4.63 -16.93 2.48
CA ALA A 126 -3.79 -18.00 1.90
C ALA A 126 -2.30 -17.62 1.87
N LEU A 127 -1.99 -16.33 1.69
CA LEU A 127 -0.62 -15.81 1.59
C LEU A 127 0.08 -15.64 2.95
N MET A 128 -0.62 -15.80 4.08
CA MET A 128 -0.03 -15.78 5.43
C MET A 128 0.97 -16.92 5.68
N THR A 129 0.97 -17.93 4.82
CA THR A 129 1.88 -19.08 4.90
C THR A 129 2.89 -19.12 3.75
N ASP A 130 2.99 -18.02 2.98
CA ASP A 130 3.96 -17.92 1.89
C ASP A 130 5.40 -18.06 2.43
N ARG A 131 6.28 -18.56 1.56
CA ARG A 131 7.70 -18.78 1.87
C ARG A 131 8.46 -17.47 2.03
N GLU A 132 8.02 -16.44 1.30
CA GLU A 132 8.62 -15.12 1.34
C GLU A 132 8.17 -14.34 2.58
N GLU A 133 9.13 -13.84 3.37
CA GLU A 133 8.84 -13.20 4.64
C GLU A 133 8.03 -11.92 4.46
N SER A 134 8.33 -11.12 3.43
CA SER A 134 7.60 -9.88 3.16
C SER A 134 6.13 -10.13 2.81
N VAL A 135 5.84 -11.18 2.05
CA VAL A 135 4.46 -11.54 1.67
C VAL A 135 3.69 -12.01 2.89
N ARG A 136 4.29 -12.88 3.70
CA ARG A 136 3.72 -13.34 4.96
C ARG A 136 3.48 -12.19 5.94
N TRP A 137 4.42 -11.26 6.07
CA TRP A 137 4.27 -10.10 6.96
C TRP A 137 3.13 -9.19 6.54
N GLU A 138 3.07 -8.80 5.25
CA GLU A 138 2.04 -7.89 4.75
C GLU A 138 0.64 -8.54 4.76
N SER A 139 0.55 -9.83 4.44
CA SER A 139 -0.72 -10.57 4.52
C SER A 139 -1.23 -10.69 5.95
N LEU A 140 -0.36 -10.99 6.92
CA LEU A 140 -0.70 -11.00 8.34
C LEU A 140 -1.19 -9.63 8.81
N ARG A 141 -0.49 -8.56 8.43
CA ARG A 141 -0.87 -7.20 8.80
C ARG A 141 -2.24 -6.83 8.23
N ALA A 142 -2.48 -7.14 6.96
CA ALA A 142 -3.77 -6.91 6.31
C ALA A 142 -4.90 -7.68 7.01
N VAL A 143 -4.73 -8.97 7.31
CA VAL A 143 -5.72 -9.75 8.07
C VAL A 143 -5.96 -9.17 9.47
N GLY A 144 -4.92 -8.65 10.13
CA GLY A 144 -5.04 -7.92 11.39
C GLY A 144 -5.99 -6.72 11.30
N GLU A 145 -5.96 -5.97 10.21
CA GLU A 145 -6.90 -4.87 9.95
C GLU A 145 -8.35 -5.37 9.84
N TRP A 146 -8.59 -6.49 9.14
CA TRP A 146 -9.93 -7.10 9.11
C TRP A 146 -10.44 -7.50 10.49
N LEU A 147 -9.58 -8.13 11.30
CA LEU A 147 -9.95 -8.64 12.62
C LEU A 147 -10.24 -7.51 13.60
N ARG A 148 -9.50 -6.40 13.55
CA ARG A 148 -9.72 -5.23 14.42
C ARG A 148 -11.19 -4.81 14.43
N TYR A 149 -11.81 -4.72 13.26
CA TYR A 149 -13.20 -4.29 13.13
C TYR A 149 -14.21 -5.45 13.23
N THR A 150 -13.78 -6.71 13.30
CA THR A 150 -14.68 -7.89 13.38
C THR A 150 -15.32 -8.00 14.75
N PHE A 151 -14.65 -7.53 15.79
CA PHE A 151 -15.11 -7.62 17.19
C PHE A 151 -15.70 -6.32 17.74
N GLU A 152 -15.74 -5.25 16.93
CA GLU A 152 -16.31 -3.94 17.30
C GLU A 152 -17.77 -3.76 16.83
N GLY A 153 -18.44 -4.83 16.41
CA GLY A 153 -19.82 -4.83 15.92
C GLY A 153 -20.78 -5.65 16.77
#